data_AF-A0A0F8Y2G7-F1
#
_entry.id   AF-A0A0F8Y2G7-F1
#
_cell.length_a   1.000
_cell.length_b   1.000
_cell.length_c   1.000
_cell.angle_alpha   90.00
_cell.angle_beta   90.00
_cell.angle_gamma   90.00
#
_symmetry.space_group_name_H-M   'P 1'
#
loop_
_entity.id
_entity.type
_entity.pdbx_description
1 polymer ?
#
loop_
_entity_poly.entity_id
_entity_poly.type
_entity_poly.pdbx_seq_one_letter_code
_entity_poly.pdbx_strand_id
1 'polypeptide(L)'
;FLQTQDSMRYRYKIFSISLGRVPDCSSPFPYLTDTRSVNAKMSSLKQENIQNTLKNKRIVKENNLHSLLDQITAQDKNLSLMEQQLKNQKVLRKLYKDKLVQGQVSVIDYLNVIQSYKSAENAKIQMQTNLWLLQNQYEYINW
;
A
#
# COMPACT_ATOMS: atom_id res chain seq x y z
N PHE A 1 -11.75 5.13 14.38
CA PHE A 1 -13.21 4.94 14.42
C PHE A 1 -13.80 6.17 15.10
N LEU A 2 -14.49 7.00 14.31
CA LEU A 2 -15.43 8.08 14.64
C LEU A 2 -15.31 8.75 16.03
N GLN A 3 -14.77 9.98 16.04
CA GLN A 3 -15.10 10.99 17.04
C GLN A 3 -16.57 11.38 16.89
N THR A 4 -17.35 11.08 17.91
CA THR A 4 -18.74 11.49 18.09
C THR A 4 -18.82 12.94 18.53
N GLN A 5 -19.86 13.60 18.02
CA GLN A 5 -20.39 14.90 18.46
C GLN A 5 -20.48 14.98 19.99
N ASP A 6 -20.02 16.10 20.57
CA ASP A 6 -20.72 16.83 21.63
C ASP A 6 -19.83 17.97 22.18
N SER A 7 -20.29 19.21 22.03
CA SER A 7 -20.10 20.32 23.00
C SER A 7 -20.42 21.69 22.38
N MET A 8 -21.67 21.90 21.96
CA MET A 8 -22.22 23.27 21.93
C MET A 8 -22.72 23.62 23.34
N ARG A 9 -21.87 24.26 24.15
CA ARG A 9 -22.30 25.07 25.30
C ARG A 9 -21.15 25.89 25.87
N TYR A 10 -21.00 27.12 25.38
CA TYR A 10 -20.37 28.18 26.18
C TYR A 10 -21.24 29.43 26.16
N ARG A 11 -21.98 29.59 27.27
CA ARG A 11 -22.53 30.86 27.75
C ARG A 11 -21.38 31.64 28.40
N TYR A 12 -21.14 32.88 27.99
CA TYR A 12 -20.61 33.93 28.87
C TYR A 12 -21.36 35.22 28.51
N LYS A 13 -22.31 35.62 29.34
CA LYS A 13 -22.21 36.55 30.48
C LYS A 13 -22.20 38.02 30.03
N ILE A 14 -23.31 38.64 30.39
CA ILE A 14 -23.65 40.07 30.32
C ILE A 14 -22.53 40.89 30.96
N PHE A 15 -21.99 41.86 30.22
CA PHE A 15 -21.27 43.01 30.78
C PHE A 15 -21.96 44.27 30.25
N SER A 16 -22.70 44.93 31.13
CA SER A 16 -23.29 46.25 30.91
C SER A 16 -22.23 47.31 31.10
N ILE A 17 -21.87 48.02 30.03
CA ILE A 17 -21.16 49.30 30.08
C ILE A 17 -21.89 50.29 29.18
N SER A 18 -22.10 51.46 29.77
CA SER A 18 -22.84 52.64 29.37
C SER A 18 -22.49 53.24 28.01
N LEU A 19 -23.54 53.65 27.30
CA LEU A 19 -23.64 54.83 26.41
C LEU A 19 -22.43 55.12 25.50
N GLY A 20 -22.40 54.44 24.36
CA GLY A 20 -21.67 54.86 23.17
C GLY A 20 -22.44 54.34 21.96
N ARG A 21 -22.75 55.23 21.00
CA ARG A 21 -23.55 55.01 19.78
C ARG A 21 -23.57 53.55 19.30
N VAL A 22 -24.77 52.99 19.18
CA VAL A 22 -25.02 51.79 18.37
C VAL A 22 -24.43 52.08 16.98
N PRO A 23 -23.49 51.28 16.46
CA PRO A 23 -23.03 51.45 15.09
C PRO A 23 -24.25 51.24 14.20
N ASP A 24 -24.55 52.29 13.45
CA ASP A 24 -25.68 52.38 12.54
C ASP A 24 -25.62 51.18 11.57
N CYS A 25 -26.58 50.26 11.68
CA CYS A 25 -26.71 49.12 10.76
C CYS A 25 -27.14 49.56 9.35
N SER A 26 -27.14 50.87 9.07
CA SER A 26 -27.51 51.49 7.79
C SER A 26 -26.33 51.77 6.86
N SER A 27 -25.15 51.21 7.13
CA SER A 27 -24.08 51.16 6.13
C SER A 27 -24.25 49.89 5.27
N PRO A 28 -24.55 49.99 3.97
CA PRO A 28 -24.62 48.84 3.10
C PRO A 28 -23.21 48.26 3.00
N PHE A 29 -23.00 47.08 3.60
CA PHE A 29 -21.75 46.33 3.45
C PHE A 29 -21.42 46.20 1.96
N PRO A 30 -20.29 46.75 1.47
CA PRO A 30 -19.97 46.77 0.05
C PRO A 30 -19.33 45.44 -0.34
N TYR A 31 -20.10 44.36 -0.25
CA TYR A 31 -19.72 43.07 -0.84
C TYR A 31 -20.97 42.24 -1.11
N LEU A 32 -21.91 42.83 -1.84
CA LEU A 32 -22.76 42.06 -2.74
C LEU A 32 -21.87 41.57 -3.89
N THR A 33 -21.04 40.56 -3.62
CA THR A 33 -20.42 39.78 -4.68
C THR A 33 -21.55 39.16 -5.49
N ASP A 34 -21.53 39.34 -6.81
CA ASP A 34 -22.54 38.74 -7.69
C ASP A 34 -22.53 37.23 -7.44
N THR A 35 -23.59 36.73 -6.80
CA THR A 35 -23.72 35.33 -6.40
C THR A 35 -23.62 34.40 -7.60
N ARG A 36 -23.97 34.88 -8.80
CA ARG A 36 -23.77 34.14 -10.06
C ARG A 36 -22.30 33.97 -10.39
N SER A 37 -21.50 35.03 -10.27
CA SER A 37 -20.05 34.98 -10.49
C SER A 37 -19.34 34.03 -9.50
N VAL A 38 -19.75 34.04 -8.23
CA VAL A 38 -19.20 33.16 -7.19
C VAL A 38 -19.57 31.71 -7.47
N ASN A 39 -20.83 31.44 -7.84
CA ASN A 39 -21.29 30.10 -8.19
C ASN A 39 -20.63 29.57 -9.47
N ALA A 40 -20.39 30.43 -10.47
CA ALA A 40 -19.66 30.08 -11.68
C ALA A 40 -18.20 29.68 -11.37
N LYS A 41 -17.51 30.46 -10.52
CA LYS A 41 -16.15 30.14 -10.07
C LYS A 41 -16.10 28.88 -9.20
N MET A 42 -17.09 28.65 -8.36
CA MET A 42 -17.21 27.42 -7.59
C MET A 42 -17.42 26.20 -8.51
N SER A 43 -18.25 26.33 -9.55
CA SER A 43 -18.46 25.28 -10.55
C SER A 43 -17.17 24.97 -11.32
N SER A 44 -16.42 25.99 -11.76
CA SER A 44 -15.15 25.80 -12.46
C SER A 44 -14.11 25.10 -11.57
N LEU A 45 -14.01 25.49 -10.29
CA LEU A 45 -13.10 24.85 -9.33
C LEU A 45 -13.48 23.40 -9.03
N LYS A 46 -14.78 23.09 -8.95
CA LYS A 46 -15.26 21.70 -8.82
C LYS A 46 -14.86 20.87 -10.03
N GLN A 47 -15.02 21.42 -11.23
CA GLN A 47 -14.63 20.75 -12.46
C GLN A 47 -13.11 20.49 -12.50
N GLU A 48 -12.30 21.50 -12.17
CA GLU A 48 -10.86 21.37 -12.08
C GLU A 48 -10.44 20.30 -11.07
N ASN A 49 -11.06 20.29 -9.88
CA ASN A 49 -10.81 19.25 -8.87
C ASN A 49 -11.15 17.84 -9.35
N ILE A 50 -12.24 17.67 -10.11
CA ILE A 50 -12.59 16.39 -10.72
C ILE A 50 -11.50 15.96 -11.71
N GLN A 51 -11.05 16.87 -12.59
CA GLN A 51 -9.99 16.57 -13.56
C GLN A 51 -8.67 16.21 -12.87
N ASN A 52 -8.28 16.98 -11.86
CA ASN A 52 -7.07 16.70 -11.07
C ASN A 52 -7.17 15.35 -10.35
N THR A 53 -8.35 15.02 -9.80
CA THR A 53 -8.59 13.71 -9.17
C THR A 53 -8.46 12.57 -10.17
N LEU A 54 -9.03 12.71 -11.37
CA LEU A 54 -8.94 11.70 -12.42
C LEU A 54 -7.49 11.51 -12.92
N LYS A 55 -6.77 12.62 -13.12
CA LYS A 55 -5.35 12.60 -13.50
C LYS A 55 -4.50 11.90 -12.44
N ASN A 56 -4.69 12.25 -11.17
CA ASN A 56 -3.98 11.62 -10.06
C ASN A 56 -4.30 10.13 -9.96
N LYS A 57 -5.57 9.73 -10.10
CA LYS A 57 -5.95 8.31 -10.12
C LYS A 57 -5.26 7.53 -11.25
N ARG A 58 -5.13 8.13 -12.43
CA ARG A 58 -4.40 7.53 -13.56
C ARG A 58 -2.92 7.32 -13.22
N ILE A 59 -2.25 8.37 -12.73
CA ILE A 59 -0.83 8.30 -12.34
C ILE A 59 -0.60 7.25 -11.25
N VAL A 60 -1.47 7.20 -10.24
CA VAL A 60 -1.39 6.19 -9.17
C VAL A 60 -1.57 4.78 -9.72
N LYS A 61 -2.53 4.56 -10.64
CA LYS A 61 -2.70 3.26 -11.30
C LYS A 61 -1.44 2.86 -12.06
N GLU A 62 -0.88 3.75 -12.87
CA GLU A 62 0.35 3.51 -13.65
C GLU A 62 1.55 3.19 -12.75
N ASN A 63 1.76 3.98 -11.69
CA ASN A 63 2.83 3.75 -10.73
C ASN A 63 2.68 2.40 -10.01
N ASN A 64 1.46 2.02 -9.64
CA ASN A 64 1.19 0.73 -9.01
C ASN A 64 1.49 -0.43 -9.97
N LEU A 65 1.09 -0.32 -11.24
CA LEU A 65 1.37 -1.35 -12.25
C LEU A 65 2.87 -1.52 -12.49
N HIS A 66 3.62 -0.42 -12.60
CA HIS A 66 5.08 -0.46 -12.73
C HIS A 66 5.74 -1.10 -11.51
N SER A 67 5.36 -0.67 -10.30
CA SER A 67 5.88 -1.25 -9.06
C SER A 67 5.60 -2.75 -8.95
N LEU A 68 4.41 -3.20 -9.35
CA LEU A 68 4.06 -4.63 -9.37
C LEU A 68 4.89 -5.41 -10.39
N LEU A 69 5.11 -4.87 -11.59
CA LEU A 69 5.96 -5.50 -12.60
C LEU A 69 7.40 -5.67 -12.12
N ASP A 70 7.95 -4.66 -11.47
CA ASP A 70 9.30 -4.72 -10.91
C ASP A 70 9.39 -5.80 -9.83
N GLN A 71 8.39 -5.88 -8.94
CA GLN A 71 8.30 -6.91 -7.91
C GLN A 71 8.18 -8.32 -8.50
N ILE A 72 7.31 -8.51 -9.50
CA ILE A 72 7.16 -9.78 -10.22
C ILE A 72 8.49 -10.21 -10.83
N THR A 73 9.16 -9.29 -11.54
CA THR A 73 10.44 -9.58 -12.22
C THR A 73 11.55 -9.94 -11.23
N ALA A 74 11.63 -9.22 -10.11
CA ALA A 74 12.60 -9.52 -9.05
C ALA A 74 12.31 -10.88 -8.40
N GLN A 75 11.04 -11.16 -8.10
CA GLN A 75 10.61 -12.40 -7.46
C GLN A 75 10.85 -13.61 -8.37
N ASP A 76 10.62 -13.48 -9.67
CA ASP A 76 10.86 -14.53 -10.66
C ASP A 76 12.36 -14.87 -10.78
N LYS A 77 13.23 -13.85 -10.82
CA LYS A 77 14.69 -14.04 -10.76
C LYS A 77 15.13 -14.77 -9.49
N ASN A 78 14.61 -14.35 -8.34
CA ASN A 78 14.93 -14.98 -7.06
C ASN A 78 14.47 -16.44 -7.04
N LEU A 79 13.30 -16.74 -7.60
CA LEU A 79 12.78 -18.10 -7.71
C LEU A 79 13.68 -18.96 -8.60
N SER A 80 14.12 -18.45 -9.75
CA SER A 80 15.06 -19.14 -10.64
C SER A 80 16.38 -19.51 -9.95
N LEU A 81 16.96 -18.57 -9.20
CA LEU A 81 18.17 -18.82 -8.41
C LEU A 81 17.93 -19.88 -7.32
N MET A 82 16.79 -19.82 -6.63
CA MET A 82 16.42 -20.81 -5.61
C MET A 82 16.27 -22.21 -6.21
N GLU A 83 15.70 -22.33 -7.40
CA GLU A 83 15.57 -23.61 -8.11
C GLU A 83 16.93 -24.21 -8.47
N GLN A 84 17.88 -23.39 -8.91
CA GLN A 84 19.26 -23.82 -9.15
C GLN A 84 19.93 -24.29 -7.86
N GLN A 85 19.77 -23.56 -6.76
CA GLN A 85 20.30 -23.96 -5.45
C GLN A 85 19.70 -25.29 -4.98
N LEU A 86 18.39 -25.49 -5.14
CA LEU A 86 17.70 -26.74 -4.80
C LEU A 86 18.19 -27.93 -5.64
N LYS A 87 18.55 -27.71 -6.92
CA LYS A 87 19.16 -28.75 -7.75
C LYS A 87 20.50 -29.21 -7.17
N ASN A 88 21.33 -28.28 -6.72
CA ASN A 88 22.61 -28.60 -6.06
C ASN A 88 22.39 -29.34 -4.72
N GLN A 89 21.40 -28.92 -3.93
CA GLN A 89 21.05 -29.61 -2.68
C GLN A 89 20.54 -31.03 -2.90
N LYS A 90 19.81 -31.30 -4.00
CA LYS A 90 19.41 -32.67 -4.38
C LYS A 90 20.62 -33.57 -4.64
N VAL A 91 21.63 -33.05 -5.33
CA VAL A 91 22.90 -33.76 -5.56
C VAL A 91 23.63 -34.01 -4.24
N LEU A 92 23.76 -32.98 -3.40
CA LEU A 92 24.39 -33.09 -2.08
C LEU A 92 23.72 -34.15 -1.20
N ARG A 93 22.39 -34.15 -1.15
CA ARG A 93 21.62 -35.14 -0.40
C ARG A 93 21.88 -36.56 -0.89
N LYS A 94 21.95 -36.76 -2.20
CA LYS A 94 22.28 -38.08 -2.78
C LYS A 94 23.69 -38.53 -2.36
N LEU A 95 24.68 -37.62 -2.46
CA LEU A 95 26.04 -37.91 -2.03
C LEU A 95 26.14 -38.26 -0.54
N TYR A 96 25.42 -37.54 0.33
CA TYR A 96 25.38 -37.85 1.76
C TYR A 96 24.68 -39.18 2.04
N LYS A 97 23.65 -39.54 1.28
CA LYS A 97 23.01 -40.86 1.36
C LYS A 97 24.01 -41.97 1.02
N ASP A 98 24.76 -41.81 -0.06
CA ASP A 98 25.75 -42.80 -0.50
C ASP A 98 26.87 -42.97 0.53
N LYS A 99 27.38 -41.84 1.08
CA LYS A 99 28.37 -41.85 2.16
C LYS A 99 27.86 -42.44 3.47
N LEU A 100 26.59 -42.23 3.80
CA LEU A 100 25.97 -42.83 4.98
C LEU A 100 25.92 -44.36 4.86
N VAL A 101 25.54 -44.89 3.69
CA VAL A 101 25.51 -46.35 3.44
C VAL A 101 26.91 -46.96 3.57
N GLN A 102 27.96 -46.21 3.22
CA GLN A 102 29.35 -46.62 3.39
C GLN A 102 29.89 -46.42 4.82
N GLY A 103 29.09 -45.87 5.75
CA GLY A 103 29.50 -45.57 7.12
C GLY A 103 30.47 -44.40 7.24
N GLN A 104 30.68 -43.61 6.19
CA GLN A 104 31.63 -42.50 6.16
C GLN A 104 31.09 -41.20 6.76
N VAL A 105 29.78 -41.13 6.98
CA VAL A 105 29.07 -39.95 7.50
C VAL A 105 28.08 -40.41 8.55
N SER A 106 27.88 -39.60 9.59
CA SER A 106 26.92 -39.93 10.65
C SER A 106 25.47 -39.82 10.16
N VAL A 107 24.57 -40.56 10.81
CA VAL A 107 23.12 -40.42 10.58
C VAL A 107 22.65 -38.98 10.85
N ILE A 108 23.23 -38.33 11.86
CA ILE A 108 22.88 -36.96 12.25
C ILE A 108 23.20 -35.98 11.11
N ASP A 109 24.38 -36.08 10.51
CA ASP A 109 24.79 -35.22 9.39
C ASP A 109 23.85 -35.39 8.18
N TYR A 110 23.45 -36.62 7.88
CA TYR A 110 22.48 -36.87 6.81
C TYR A 110 21.10 -36.28 7.12
N LEU A 111 20.62 -36.39 8.36
CA LEU A 111 19.36 -35.79 8.79
C LEU A 111 19.40 -34.26 8.67
N ASN A 112 20.51 -33.62 9.03
CA ASN A 112 20.70 -32.18 8.89
C ASN A 112 20.60 -31.72 7.42
N VAL A 113 21.19 -32.50 6.49
CA VAL A 113 21.08 -32.23 5.05
C VAL A 113 19.63 -32.38 4.57
N ILE A 114 18.90 -33.42 5.01
CA ILE A 114 17.48 -33.59 4.67
C ILE A 114 16.65 -32.42 5.20
N GLN A 115 16.86 -32.01 6.45
CA GLN A 115 16.11 -30.91 7.07
C GLN A 115 16.36 -29.59 6.35
N SER A 116 17.61 -29.30 6.00
CA SER A 116 17.98 -28.11 5.22
C SER A 116 17.31 -28.10 3.85
N TYR A 117 17.31 -29.24 3.16
CA TYR A 117 16.62 -29.38 1.87
C TYR A 117 15.11 -29.17 1.98
N LYS A 118 14.45 -29.74 3.01
CA LYS A 118 13.02 -29.53 3.25
C LYS A 118 12.70 -28.07 3.51
N SER A 119 13.53 -27.38 4.30
CA SER A 119 13.38 -25.94 4.55
C SER A 119 13.45 -25.13 3.26
N ALA A 120 14.42 -25.44 2.39
CA ALA A 120 14.58 -24.77 1.10
C ALA A 120 13.40 -25.04 0.13
N GLU A 121 12.88 -26.27 0.07
CA GLU A 121 11.67 -26.58 -0.74
C GLU A 121 10.45 -25.79 -0.23
N ASN A 122 10.26 -25.71 1.09
CA ASN A 122 9.17 -24.91 1.67
C ASN A 122 9.31 -23.43 1.32
N ALA A 123 10.53 -22.88 1.39
CA ALA A 123 10.82 -21.51 0.99
C ALA A 123 10.50 -21.27 -0.49
N LYS A 124 10.85 -22.22 -1.38
CA LYS A 124 10.48 -22.17 -2.80
C LYS A 124 8.97 -22.08 -2.98
N ILE A 125 8.20 -22.94 -2.31
CA ILE A 125 6.73 -22.96 -2.42
C ILE A 125 6.15 -21.60 -1.99
N GLN A 126 6.64 -21.04 -0.88
CA GLN A 126 6.22 -19.70 -0.43
C GLN A 126 6.53 -18.62 -1.48
N MET A 127 7.71 -18.68 -2.10
CA MET A 127 8.10 -17.74 -3.14
C MET A 127 7.21 -17.84 -4.39
N GLN A 128 6.82 -19.06 -4.78
CA GLN A 128 5.89 -19.30 -5.90
C GLN A 128 4.50 -18.74 -5.60
N THR A 129 3.98 -19.00 -4.40
CA THR A 129 2.69 -18.45 -3.96
C THR A 129 2.69 -16.93 -3.98
N ASN A 130 3.79 -16.30 -3.51
CA ASN A 130 3.92 -14.85 -3.55
C ASN A 130 3.97 -14.31 -4.98
N LEU A 131 4.64 -14.99 -5.90
CA LEU A 131 4.67 -14.62 -7.32
C LEU A 131 3.27 -14.65 -7.93
N TRP A 132 2.51 -15.71 -7.68
CA TRP A 132 1.12 -15.81 -8.14
C TRP A 132 0.23 -14.72 -7.55
N LEU A 133 0.41 -14.39 -6.26
CA LEU A 133 -0.34 -13.30 -5.64
C LEU A 133 -0.06 -11.96 -6.32
N LEU A 134 1.21 -11.66 -6.62
CA LEU A 134 1.61 -10.44 -7.32
C LEU A 134 1.04 -10.38 -8.74
N GLN A 135 1.05 -11.50 -9.47
CA GLN A 135 0.45 -11.61 -10.80
C GLN A 135 -1.06 -11.34 -10.76
N ASN A 136 -1.78 -11.95 -9.81
CA ASN A 136 -3.22 -11.71 -9.63
C ASN A 136 -3.50 -10.23 -9.28
N GLN A 137 -2.68 -9.61 -8.43
CA GLN A 137 -2.82 -8.19 -8.10
C GLN A 137 -2.61 -7.30 -9.33
N TYR A 138 -1.61 -7.60 -10.15
CA TYR A 138 -1.35 -6.88 -11.40
C TYR A 138 -2.55 -6.99 -12.35
N GLU A 139 -3.07 -8.20 -12.55
CA GLU A 139 -4.23 -8.45 -13.41
C GLU A 139 -5.48 -7.71 -12.91
N TYR A 140 -5.74 -7.74 -11.60
CA TYR A 140 -6.87 -7.05 -10.99
C TYR A 140 -6.81 -5.52 -11.16
N ILE A 141 -5.63 -4.90 -11.04
CA ILE A 141 -5.47 -3.46 -11.24
C ILE A 141 -5.54 -3.10 -12.73
N ASN A 142 -5.06 -3.99 -13.60
CA ASN A 142 -5.02 -3.76 -15.04
C ASN A 142 -6.43 -3.81 -15.68
N TRP A 143 -7.27 -4.76 -15.24
CA TRP A 143 -8.68 -4.87 -15.62
C TRP A 143 -9.47 -3.58 -15.34
#